data_AF-A0A235I761-F1
#
_entry.id   AF-A0A235I761-F1
#
_cell.length_a   1.000
_cell.length_b   1.000
_cell.length_c   1.000
_cell.angle_alpha   90.00
_cell.angle_beta   90.00
_cell.angle_gamma   90.00
#
_symmetry.space_group_name_H-M   'P 1'
#
loop_
_entity.id
_entity.type
_entity.pdbx_description
1 polymer ?
#
loop_
_entity_poly.entity_id
_entity_poly.type
_entity_poly.pdbx_seq_one_letter_code
_entity_poly.pdbx_strand_id
1 'polypeptide(L)' 'MDEVKIVEYDPRWAILFAEEAERIWQALGNDLVLEIEHIGSTAVLGMAAKPVIDIMVRVRSLVDAKSAIPALESLGYVY' A
#
# COMPACT_ATOMS: atom_id res chain seq x y z
N MET A 1 10.13 -13.96 17.10
CA MET A 1 8.97 -14.17 16.22
C MET A 1 7.88 -13.30 16.78
N ASP A 2 7.53 -12.23 16.08
CA ASP A 2 6.50 -11.31 16.57
C ASP A 2 5.14 -12.02 16.54
N GLU A 3 4.38 -11.85 17.61
CA GLU A 3 3.04 -12.41 17.74
C GLU A 3 2.09 -11.75 16.74
N VAL A 4 1.40 -12.54 15.91
CA VAL A 4 0.40 -12.02 14.98
C VAL A 4 -0.88 -11.72 15.76
N LYS A 5 -1.12 -10.44 16.03
CA LYS A 5 -2.37 -9.97 16.65
C LYS A 5 -3.40 -9.64 15.59
N ILE A 6 -4.55 -10.30 15.67
CA ILE A 6 -5.75 -9.98 14.90
C ILE A 6 -6.60 -9.03 15.74
N VAL A 7 -7.07 -7.95 15.12
CA VAL A 7 -7.94 -6.95 15.75
C VAL A 7 -9.24 -6.83 14.96
N GLU A 8 -10.29 -6.36 15.63
CA GLU A 8 -11.54 -5.99 14.98
C GLU A 8 -11.31 -4.89 13.93
N TYR A 9 -12.22 -4.82 12.96
CA TYR A 9 -12.14 -3.83 11.90
C TYR A 9 -11.99 -2.41 12.45
N ASP A 10 -11.01 -1.68 11.92
CA ASP A 10 -10.76 -0.29 12.26
C ASP A 10 -11.09 0.61 11.05
N PRO A 11 -12.08 1.52 11.14
CA PRO A 11 -12.42 2.40 10.03
C PRO A 11 -11.27 3.34 9.61
N ARG A 12 -10.26 3.52 10.47
CA ARG A 12 -9.06 4.29 10.13
C ARG A 12 -8.21 3.63 9.06
N TRP A 13 -8.36 2.33 8.79
CA TRP A 13 -7.60 1.65 7.74
C TRP A 13 -7.82 2.26 6.35
N ALA A 14 -9.04 2.71 6.05
CA ALA A 14 -9.33 3.41 4.79
C ALA A 14 -8.62 4.77 4.70
N ILE A 15 -8.48 5.49 5.82
CA ILE A 15 -7.77 6.77 5.89
C ILE A 15 -6.27 6.56 5.74
N LEU A 16 -5.70 5.60 6.48
CA LEU A 16 -4.29 5.26 6.42
C LEU A 16 -3.87 4.79 5.02
N PHE A 17 -4.73 4.00 4.35
CA PHE A 17 -4.55 3.66 2.95
C PHE A 17 -4.51 4.91 2.06
N ALA A 18 -5.49 5.80 2.19
CA ALA A 18 -5.57 6.99 1.35
C ALA A 18 -4.34 7.90 1.50
N GLU A 19 -3.89 8.11 2.73
CA GLU A 19 -2.68 8.90 3.05
C GLU A 19 -1.43 8.26 2.42
N GLU A 20 -1.25 6.95 2.55
CA GLU A 20 -0.08 6.27 2.01
C GLU A 20 -0.13 6.16 0.48
N ALA A 21 -1.31 5.93 -0.09
CA ALA A 21 -1.52 5.93 -1.54
C ALA A 21 -1.18 7.28 -2.17
N GLU A 22 -1.52 8.39 -1.52
CA GLU A 22 -1.11 9.73 -1.95
C GLU A 22 0.41 9.89 -1.89
N ARG A 23 1.06 9.46 -0.80
CA ARG A 23 2.53 9.51 -0.67
C ARG A 23 3.23 8.72 -1.77
N ILE A 24 2.77 7.50 -2.05
CA ILE A 24 3.28 6.65 -3.12
C ILE A 24 3.08 7.32 -4.47
N TRP A 25 1.88 7.84 -4.75
CA TRP A 25 1.58 8.51 -6.01
C TRP A 25 2.47 9.73 -6.25
N GLN A 26 2.70 10.56 -5.24
CA GLN A 26 3.59 11.73 -5.33
C GLN A 26 5.04 11.33 -5.62
N ALA A 27 5.51 10.21 -5.09
CA ALA A 27 6.88 9.74 -5.33
C ALA A 27 7.07 9.08 -6.71
N LEU A 28 6.05 8.35 -7.19
CA LEU A 28 6.13 7.58 -8.44
C LEU A 28 5.69 8.37 -9.68
N GLY A 29 4.78 9.33 -9.51
CA GLY A 29 4.23 10.15 -10.58
C GLY A 29 3.27 9.42 -11.53
N ASN A 30 2.59 10.22 -12.37
CA ASN A 30 1.54 9.75 -13.28
C ASN A 30 2.03 8.86 -14.44
N ASP A 31 3.32 8.95 -14.80
CA ASP A 31 3.85 8.18 -15.93
C ASP A 31 4.05 6.71 -15.56
N LEU A 32 4.30 6.44 -14.27
CA LEU A 32 4.58 5.10 -13.76
C LEU A 32 3.32 4.41 -13.22
N VAL A 33 2.50 5.14 -12.48
CA VAL A 33 1.32 4.61 -11.78
C VAL A 33 0.09 4.63 -12.67
N LEU A 34 -0.50 3.45 -12.90
CA LEU A 34 -1.78 3.31 -13.60
C LEU A 34 -2.98 3.30 -12.64
N GLU A 35 -2.81 2.74 -11.44
CA GLU A 35 -3.82 2.66 -10.40
C GLU A 35 -3.16 2.30 -9.05
N ILE A 36 -3.75 2.73 -7.94
CA ILE A 36 -3.36 2.31 -6.59
C ILE A 36 -4.62 1.80 -5.88
N GLU A 37 -4.58 0.58 -5.37
CA GLU A 37 -5.73 -0.09 -4.75
C GLU A 37 -5.41 -0.53 -3.32
N HIS A 38 -6.40 -0.39 -2.43
CA HIS A 38 -6.38 -0.99 -1.09
C HIS A 38 -6.77 -2.46 -1.25
N ILE A 39 -5.84 -3.36 -0.94
CA ILE A 39 -6.08 -4.81 -1.02
C ILE A 39 -5.96 -5.45 0.37
N GLY A 40 -6.18 -6.76 0.44
CA GLY A 40 -6.07 -7.51 1.69
C GLY A 40 -7.28 -7.32 2.63
N SER A 41 -7.23 -7.97 3.80
CA SER A 41 -8.37 -8.01 4.72
C SER A 41 -8.71 -6.65 5.33
N THR A 42 -7.73 -5.74 5.44
CA THR A 42 -7.97 -4.38 5.96
C THR A 42 -8.80 -3.50 5.02
N ALA A 43 -8.91 -3.90 3.74
CA ALA A 43 -9.79 -3.25 2.76
C ALA A 43 -11.26 -3.70 2.87
N VAL A 44 -11.55 -4.76 3.62
CA VAL A 44 -12.89 -5.35 3.73
C VAL A 44 -13.60 -4.79 4.97
N LEU A 45 -14.68 -4.02 4.74
CA LEU A 45 -15.48 -3.43 5.81
C LEU A 45 -15.99 -4.49 6.79
N GLY A 46 -15.69 -4.31 8.08
CA GLY A 46 -16.15 -5.19 9.16
C GLY A 46 -15.33 -6.48 9.33
N MET A 47 -14.28 -6.70 8.55
CA MET A 47 -13.43 -7.89 8.67
C MET A 47 -12.33 -7.68 9.71
N ALA A 48 -12.24 -8.58 10.70
CA ALA A 48 -11.10 -8.63 11.60
C ALA A 48 -9.82 -9.03 10.85
N ALA A 49 -8.71 -8.36 11.13
CA ALA A 49 -7.47 -8.52 10.38
C ALA A 49 -6.23 -8.24 11.24
N LYS A 50 -5.06 -8.62 10.72
CA LYS A 50 -3.79 -8.06 11.19
C LYS A 50 -3.78 -6.57 10.83
N PRO A 51 -3.37 -5.64 11.71
CA PRO A 51 -3.38 -4.20 11.43
C PRO A 51 -2.22 -3.79 10.51
N VAL A 52 -2.24 -4.31 9.28
CA VAL A 52 -1.28 -4.03 8.21
C VAL A 52 -2.08 -3.65 6.96
N ILE A 53 -1.73 -2.52 6.35
CA ILE A 53 -2.35 -2.05 5.12
C ILE A 53 -1.60 -2.64 3.94
N ASP A 54 -2.29 -3.41 3.11
CA ASP A 54 -1.74 -3.95 1.88
C ASP A 54 -2.13 -3.03 0.71
N ILE A 55 -1.13 -2.55 -0.04
CA ILE A 55 -1.30 -1.59 -1.14
C ILE A 55 -0.80 -2.22 -2.42
N MET A 56 -1.61 -2.17 -3.48
CA MET A 56 -1.22 -2.61 -4.81
C MET A 56 -1.08 -1.42 -5.75
N VAL A 57 0.07 -1.32 -6.41
CA VAL A 57 0.31 -0.31 -7.44
C VAL A 57 0.35 -0.99 -8.80
N ARG A 58 -0.57 -0.63 -9.70
CA ARG A 58 -0.57 -1.14 -11.07
C ARG A 58 0.37 -0.31 -11.94
N VAL A 59 1.24 -1.00 -12.67
CA VAL A 59 2.20 -0.42 -13.63
C VAL A 59 2.08 -1.13 -14.98
N ARG A 60 2.69 -0.58 -16.04
CA ARG A 60 2.58 -1.16 -17.40
C ARG A 60 3.42 -2.41 -17.58
N SER A 61 4.54 -2.54 -16.86
CA SER A 61 5.48 -3.65 -17.02
C SER A 61 6.28 -3.93 -15.75
N LEU A 62 6.94 -5.10 -15.70
CA LEU A 62 7.87 -5.42 -14.62
C LEU A 62 9.13 -4.54 -14.63
N VAL A 63 9.48 -3.95 -15.77
CA VAL A 63 10.58 -2.98 -15.86
C VAL A 63 10.20 -1.71 -15.11
N ASP A 64 8.97 -1.24 -15.31
CA ASP A 64 8.41 -0.09 -14.58
C ASP A 64 8.26 -0.36 -13.08
N ALA A 65 7.88 -1.59 -12.71
CA ALA A 65 7.86 -1.98 -11.29
C ALA A 65 9.25 -1.86 -10.63
N LYS A 66 10.32 -2.23 -11.35
CA LYS A 66 11.69 -2.12 -10.84
C LYS A 66 12.19 -0.67 -10.79
N SER A 67 11.76 0.19 -11.72
CA SER A 67 12.15 1.60 -11.68
C SER A 67 11.49 2.38 -10.54
N ALA A 68 10.39 1.86 -9.96
CA ALA A 68 9.76 2.41 -8.76
C ALA A 68 10.60 2.23 -7.48
N ILE A 69 11.52 1.25 -7.43
CA ILE A 69 12.24 0.86 -6.20
C ILE A 69 12.94 2.05 -5.54
N PRO A 70 13.80 2.84 -6.22
CA PRO A 70 14.52 3.93 -5.56
C PRO A 70 13.59 5.01 -4.99
N ALA A 71 12.46 5.26 -5.65
CA ALA A 71 11.47 6.22 -5.18
C ALA A 71 10.74 5.70 -3.93
N LEU A 72 10.38 4.42 -3.90
CA LEU A 72 9.78 3.79 -2.71
C LEU A 72 10.77 3.69 -1.54
N GLU A 73 12.04 3.39 -1.80
CA GLU A 73 13.09 3.41 -0.77
C GLU A 73 13.24 4.80 -0.14
N SER A 74 13.09 5.88 -0.93
CA SER A 74 13.11 7.25 -0.41
C SER A 74 11.94 7.59 0.52
N LEU A 75 10.84 6.83 0.43
CA LEU A 75 9.69 6.91 1.35
C LEU A 75 9.85 6.02 2.60
N GLY A 76 10.91 5.19 2.66
CA GLY A 76 11.22 4.28 3.76
C GLY A 76 10.79 2.82 3.53
N TYR A 77 10.36 2.45 2.32
CA TYR A 77 10.12 1.05 1.97
C TYR A 77 11.45 0.29 1.80
N VAL A 78 11.38 -1.03 1.98
CA VAL A 78 12.53 -1.94 1.79
C VAL A 78 12.16 -2.95 0.72
N TYR A 79 13.07 -3.14 -0.24
CA TYR A 79 12.95 -4.11 -1.33
C TYR A 79 13.80 -5.36 -1.08
#